data_AF-A0A498HDA0-F1
#
_entry.id   AF-A0A498HDA0-F1
#
_cell.length_a   1.000
_cell.length_b   1.000
_cell.length_c   1.000
_cell.angle_alpha   90.00
_cell.angle_beta   90.00
_cell.angle_gamma   90.00
#
_symmetry.space_group_name_H-M   'P 1'
#
loop_
_entity.id
_entity.type
_entity.pdbx_description
1 polymer ?
#
loop_
_entity_poly.entity_id
_entity_poly.type
_entity_poly.pdbx_seq_one_letter_code
_entity_poly.pdbx_strand_id
1 'polypeptide(L)'
;MIYEIDAVHRHNNVYNATIFPHNVGLGVTRDPNLVKRIGEANALEVRATRIPYVFAPCIAVCRNLRWGRCYESYSEDHKIVQAMTEIISGLQGDMPPTTQNEAPYVSTANLL
;
A
#
# COMPACT_ATOMS: atom_id res chain seq x y z
N MET A 1 5.02 10.83 19.58
CA MET A 1 3.85 9.93 19.59
C MET A 1 3.66 9.42 18.17
N ILE A 2 3.54 8.11 17.98
CA ILE A 2 3.30 7.48 16.67
C ILE A 2 1.82 7.12 16.60
N TYR A 3 1.17 7.49 15.50
CA TYR A 3 -0.20 7.14 15.21
C TYR A 3 -0.25 6.30 13.96
N GLU A 4 -1.14 5.32 13.94
CA GLU A 4 -1.23 4.30 12.91
C GLU A 4 -2.68 4.16 12.49
N ILE A 5 -2.93 3.83 11.22
CA ILE A 5 -4.29 3.66 10.70
C ILE A 5 -4.37 2.48 9.73
N ASP A 6 -5.51 1.79 9.75
CA ASP A 6 -5.83 0.85 8.68
C ASP A 6 -6.14 1.63 7.40
N ALA A 7 -5.34 1.39 6.36
CA ALA A 7 -5.56 1.97 5.05
C ALA A 7 -5.34 0.94 3.92
N VAL A 8 -5.70 -0.33 4.16
CA VAL A 8 -5.52 -1.42 3.17
C VAL A 8 -6.21 -1.11 1.84
N HIS A 9 -7.39 -0.49 1.90
CA HIS A 9 -8.17 -0.08 0.73
C HIS A 9 -8.29 1.44 0.59
N ARG A 10 -7.30 2.18 1.15
CA ARG A 10 -7.24 3.65 1.34
C ARG A 10 -7.65 4.14 2.73
N HIS A 11 -7.44 5.43 2.98
CA HIS A 11 -7.74 6.16 4.21
C HIS A 11 -9.24 6.26 4.52
N ASN A 12 -9.87 5.13 4.83
CA ASN A 12 -11.32 4.96 4.92
C ASN A 12 -11.99 5.57 6.17
N ASN A 13 -11.23 6.04 7.16
CA ASN A 13 -11.77 6.58 8.42
C ASN A 13 -12.04 8.09 8.37
N VAL A 14 -12.02 8.70 7.20
CA VAL A 14 -12.30 10.13 7.02
C VAL A 14 -13.54 10.32 6.16
N TYR A 15 -14.34 11.30 6.55
CA TYR A 15 -15.52 11.70 5.80
C TYR A 15 -15.14 12.02 4.35
N ASN A 16 -15.88 11.44 3.40
CA ASN A 16 -15.69 11.65 1.95
C ASN A 16 -14.36 11.10 1.38
N ALA A 17 -13.70 10.17 2.07
CA ALA A 17 -12.57 9.45 1.50
C ALA A 17 -13.01 8.58 0.29
N THR A 18 -12.19 8.55 -0.77
CA THR A 18 -12.36 7.55 -1.84
C THR A 18 -11.92 6.19 -1.32
N ILE A 19 -12.66 5.15 -1.70
CA ILE A 19 -12.35 3.76 -1.39
C ILE A 19 -11.91 3.08 -2.69
N PHE A 20 -10.73 2.47 -2.70
CA PHE A 20 -10.25 1.73 -3.86
C PHE A 20 -10.79 0.29 -3.88
N PRO A 21 -10.75 -0.39 -5.04
CA PRO A 21 -11.08 -1.81 -5.13
C PRO A 21 -10.23 -2.65 -4.15
N HIS A 22 -10.81 -3.77 -3.69
CA HIS A 22 -10.06 -4.75 -2.91
C HIS A 22 -8.83 -5.28 -3.67
N ASN A 23 -7.80 -5.69 -2.92
CA ASN A 23 -6.53 -6.16 -3.48
C ASN A 23 -6.71 -7.31 -4.48
N VAL A 24 -7.69 -8.19 -4.29
CA VAL A 24 -8.00 -9.24 -5.28
C VAL A 24 -8.36 -8.67 -6.64
N GLY A 25 -9.11 -7.57 -6.69
CA GLY A 25 -9.44 -6.87 -7.93
C GLY A 25 -8.21 -6.19 -8.54
N LEU A 26 -7.36 -5.59 -7.71
CA LEU A 26 -6.09 -5.00 -8.16
C LEU A 26 -5.14 -6.06 -8.71
N GLY A 27 -5.07 -7.24 -8.11
CA GLY A 27 -4.26 -8.36 -8.59
C GLY A 27 -4.68 -8.87 -9.97
N VAL A 28 -5.98 -8.81 -10.30
CA VAL A 28 -6.49 -9.18 -11.65
C VAL A 28 -5.92 -8.26 -12.74
N THR A 29 -5.67 -6.98 -12.42
CA THR A 29 -5.14 -6.00 -13.40
C THR A 29 -3.73 -6.36 -13.89
N ARG A 30 -2.93 -7.06 -13.06
CA ARG A 30 -1.52 -7.35 -13.31
C ARG A 30 -0.70 -6.10 -13.65
N ASP A 31 -1.07 -4.95 -13.08
CA ASP A 31 -0.43 -3.66 -13.32
C ASP A 31 0.22 -3.11 -12.02
N PRO A 32 1.52 -3.38 -11.79
CA PRO A 32 2.26 -2.84 -10.64
C PRO A 32 2.29 -1.32 -10.59
N ASN A 33 2.31 -0.65 -11.75
CA ASN A 33 2.40 0.81 -11.82
C ASN A 33 1.07 1.45 -11.39
N LEU A 34 -0.06 0.85 -11.75
CA LEU A 34 -1.36 1.26 -11.21
C LEU A 34 -1.38 1.15 -9.68
N VAL A 35 -0.90 0.04 -9.15
CA VAL A 35 -0.87 -0.24 -7.71
C VAL A 35 0.09 0.71 -6.96
N LYS A 36 1.22 1.08 -7.55
CA LYS A 36 2.10 2.15 -7.06
C LYS A 36 1.38 3.49 -6.94
N ARG A 37 0.69 3.92 -8.01
CA ARG A 37 -0.08 5.18 -8.04
C ARG A 37 -1.22 5.20 -7.01
N ILE A 38 -1.85 4.05 -6.77
CA ILE A 38 -2.84 3.88 -5.69
C ILE A 38 -2.18 4.10 -4.32
N GLY A 39 -0.99 3.54 -4.10
CA GLY A 39 -0.18 3.77 -2.90
C GLY A 39 0.15 5.25 -2.70
N GLU A 40 0.59 5.95 -3.76
CA GLU A 40 0.90 7.38 -3.73
C GLU A 40 -0.32 8.23 -3.33
N ALA A 41 -1.48 7.94 -3.92
CA ALA A 41 -2.73 8.61 -3.59
C ALA A 41 -3.16 8.37 -2.14
N ASN A 42 -3.01 7.14 -1.64
CA ASN A 42 -3.31 6.79 -0.25
C ASN A 42 -2.37 7.54 0.71
N ALA A 43 -1.07 7.54 0.41
CA ALA A 43 -0.06 8.21 1.22
C ALA A 43 -0.31 9.72 1.33
N LEU A 44 -0.74 10.36 0.24
CA LEU A 44 -1.09 11.77 0.23
C LEU A 44 -2.24 12.08 1.22
N GLU A 45 -3.27 11.25 1.23
CA GLU A 45 -4.43 11.45 2.10
C GLU A 45 -4.15 11.19 3.58
N VAL A 46 -3.48 10.08 3.88
CA VAL A 46 -3.12 9.72 5.26
C VAL A 46 -2.19 10.78 5.87
N ARG A 47 -1.28 11.34 5.05
CA ARG A 47 -0.43 12.46 5.47
C ARG A 47 -1.25 13.73 5.73
N ALA A 48 -2.29 14.00 4.96
CA ALA A 48 -3.16 15.17 5.17
C ALA A 48 -3.84 15.16 6.55
N THR A 49 -4.06 13.98 7.14
CA THR A 49 -4.58 13.82 8.51
C THR A 49 -3.51 13.70 9.59
N ARG A 50 -2.23 13.93 9.24
CA ARG A 50 -1.07 13.85 10.15
C ARG A 50 -0.85 12.46 10.76
N ILE A 51 -1.25 11.40 10.07
CA ILE A 51 -0.97 10.02 10.48
C ILE A 51 0.28 9.54 9.72
N PRO A 52 1.37 9.17 10.41
CA PRO A 52 2.62 8.83 9.74
C PRO A 52 2.71 7.37 9.27
N TYR A 53 1.80 6.49 9.68
CA TYR A 53 1.93 5.05 9.47
C TYR A 53 0.61 4.38 9.09
N VAL A 54 0.67 3.44 8.15
CA VAL A 54 -0.48 2.67 7.67
C VAL A 54 -0.27 1.17 7.84
N PHE A 55 -1.32 0.44 8.20
CA PHE A 55 -1.34 -1.03 8.22
C PHE A 55 -1.63 -1.60 6.82
N ALA A 56 -0.79 -1.28 5.84
CA ALA A 56 -0.95 -1.69 4.45
C ALA A 56 0.41 -1.86 3.75
N PRO A 57 0.50 -2.67 2.69
CA PRO A 57 -0.54 -3.56 2.13
C PRO A 57 -0.64 -4.93 2.82
N CYS A 58 -1.71 -5.68 2.57
CA CYS A 58 -1.78 -7.11 2.89
C CYS A 58 -1.11 -7.91 1.75
N ILE A 59 0.06 -8.50 2.02
CA ILE A 59 0.86 -9.29 1.06
C ILE A 59 0.73 -10.80 1.26
N ALA A 60 -0.27 -11.24 2.02
CA ALA A 60 -0.52 -12.67 2.19
C ALA A 60 -0.89 -13.31 0.85
N VAL A 61 -0.46 -14.54 0.63
CA VAL A 61 -0.87 -15.35 -0.52
C VAL A 61 -2.11 -16.15 -0.12
N CYS A 62 -3.26 -15.91 -0.76
CA CYS A 62 -4.49 -16.65 -0.44
C CYS A 62 -4.35 -18.11 -0.91
N ARG A 63 -4.10 -19.03 0.01
CA ARG A 63 -3.99 -20.49 -0.26
C ARG A 63 -5.29 -21.26 -0.01
N ASN A 64 -6.18 -20.71 0.80
CA ASN A 64 -7.43 -21.34 1.18
C ASN A 64 -8.54 -20.29 1.14
N LEU A 65 -9.50 -20.45 0.24
CA LEU A 65 -10.63 -19.53 0.06
C LEU A 65 -11.53 -19.39 1.30
N ARG A 66 -11.46 -20.33 2.25
CA ARG A 66 -12.16 -20.22 3.55
C ARG A 66 -11.50 -19.20 4.48
N TRP A 67 -10.29 -18.73 4.14
CA TRP A 67 -9.67 -17.64 4.85
C TRP A 67 -10.45 -16.35 4.55
N GLY A 68 -11.17 -15.84 5.56
CA GLY A 68 -12.13 -14.75 5.42
C GLY A 68 -11.55 -13.41 4.94
N ARG A 69 -10.23 -13.27 4.81
CA ARG A 69 -9.54 -12.08 4.27
C ARG A 69 -8.90 -12.32 2.90
N CYS A 70 -9.27 -13.40 2.20
CA CYS A 70 -8.71 -13.68 0.86
C CYS A 70 -8.92 -12.52 -0.13
N TYR A 71 -9.94 -11.68 0.02
CA TYR A 71 -10.14 -10.49 -0.81
C TYR A 71 -9.05 -9.42 -0.62
N GLU A 72 -8.34 -9.42 0.50
CA GLU A 72 -7.21 -8.53 0.78
C GLU A 72 -5.88 -9.05 0.24
N SER A 73 -5.85 -10.29 -0.26
CA SER A 73 -4.72 -10.81 -1.01
C SER A 73 -4.83 -10.41 -2.48
N TYR A 74 -3.70 -10.17 -3.14
CA TYR A 74 -3.68 -9.92 -4.60
C TYR A 74 -3.89 -11.21 -5.42
N SER A 75 -3.44 -12.37 -4.93
CA SER A 75 -3.52 -13.63 -5.65
C SER A 75 -3.15 -14.85 -4.80
N GLU A 76 -3.50 -16.05 -5.28
CA GLU A 76 -2.91 -17.31 -4.82
C GLU A 76 -1.50 -17.57 -5.41
N ASP A 77 -1.14 -16.89 -6.50
CA ASP A 77 0.19 -16.94 -7.11
C ASP A 77 1.11 -15.90 -6.46
N HIS A 78 2.16 -16.38 -5.81
CA HIS A 78 3.15 -15.55 -5.14
C HIS A 78 3.87 -14.58 -6.08
N LYS A 79 4.00 -14.89 -7.38
CA LYS A 79 4.64 -13.99 -8.36
C LYS A 79 3.79 -12.75 -8.62
N ILE A 80 2.47 -12.91 -8.65
CA ILE A 80 1.53 -11.79 -8.78
C ILE A 80 1.58 -10.94 -7.52
N VAL A 81 1.51 -11.57 -6.33
CA VAL A 81 1.61 -10.85 -5.06
C VAL A 81 2.92 -10.05 -4.97
N GLN A 82 4.04 -10.66 -5.36
CA GLN A 82 5.35 -10.01 -5.41
C GLN A 82 5.36 -8.83 -6.39
N ALA A 83 4.78 -8.98 -7.59
CA ALA A 83 4.72 -7.87 -8.54
C ALA A 83 3.88 -6.70 -8.02
N MET A 84 2.84 -6.95 -7.21
CA MET A 84 1.97 -5.90 -6.65
C MET A 84 2.59 -5.18 -5.45
N THR A 85 3.77 -5.58 -4.95
CA THR A 85 4.41 -4.90 -3.81
C THR A 85 4.89 -3.48 -4.14
N GLU A 86 4.81 -3.04 -5.40
CA GLU A 86 5.07 -1.66 -5.81
C GLU A 86 4.20 -0.62 -5.07
N ILE A 87 3.08 -1.03 -4.48
CA ILE A 87 2.33 -0.17 -3.54
C ILE A 87 3.18 0.31 -2.35
N ILE A 88 4.16 -0.49 -1.90
CA ILE A 88 5.05 -0.12 -0.80
C ILE A 88 5.88 1.10 -1.20
N SER A 89 6.45 1.08 -2.41
CA SER A 89 7.15 2.23 -2.99
C SER A 89 6.23 3.43 -3.13
N GLY A 90 4.96 3.23 -3.51
CA GLY A 90 3.97 4.31 -3.57
C GLY A 90 3.62 4.91 -2.20
N LEU A 91 3.54 4.08 -1.16
CA LEU A 91 3.26 4.50 0.21
C LEU A 91 4.43 5.25 0.84
N GLN A 92 5.64 4.68 0.69
CA GLN A 92 6.86 5.16 1.33
C GLN A 92 7.60 6.22 0.52
N GLY A 93 7.39 6.31 -0.79
CA GLY A 93 8.23 7.06 -1.71
C GLY A 93 9.47 6.26 -2.16
N ASP A 94 10.03 6.64 -3.31
CA ASP A 94 11.22 6.00 -3.86
C ASP A 94 12.48 6.39 -3.08
N MET A 95 13.46 5.48 -3.02
CA MET A 95 14.75 5.79 -2.39
C MET A 95 15.51 6.85 -3.18
N PRO A 96 16.07 7.88 -2.52
CA PRO A 96 16.87 8.88 -3.18
C PRO A 96 18.21 8.25 -3.59
N PRO A 97 18.80 8.69 -4.73
CA PRO A 97 20.01 8.09 -5.30
C PRO A 97 21.23 8.14 -4.39
N THR A 98 21.20 9.00 -3.37
CA THR A 98 22.33 9.27 -2.47
C THR A 98 22.36 8.35 -1.25
N THR A 99 21.33 7.53 -1.04
CA THR A 99 21.30 6.59 0.09
C THR A 99 22.25 5.43 -0.20
N GLN A 100 23.24 5.20 0.67
CA GLN A 100 24.11 4.03 0.57
C GLN A 100 23.22 2.77 0.67
N ASN A 101 23.45 1.79 -0.21
CA ASN A 101 22.61 0.60 -0.49
C ASN A 101 22.27 -0.32 0.72
N GLU A 102 22.60 0.07 1.95
CA GLU A 102 22.44 -0.75 3.16
C GLU A 102 21.74 -0.03 4.32
N ALA A 103 21.37 1.25 4.17
CA ALA A 103 20.65 1.96 5.23
C ALA A 103 19.12 1.84 5.04
N PRO A 104 18.34 1.46 6.08
CA PRO A 104 16.89 1.49 6.01
C PRO A 104 16.41 2.92 5.72
N TYR A 105 15.67 3.08 4.61
CA TYR A 105 15.14 4.36 4.15
C TYR A 105 13.64 4.45 4.38
N VAL A 106 13.22 5.49 5.09
CA VAL A 106 11.81 5.89 5.19
C VAL A 106 11.74 7.31 4.65
N SER A 107 11.17 7.47 3.45
CA SER A 107 10.89 8.82 2.93
C SER A 107 9.70 9.39 3.69
N THR A 108 9.91 10.55 4.30
CA THR A 108 8.82 11.50 4.49
C THR A 108 8.80 12.38 3.25
N ALA A 109 8.15 11.92 2.17
CA ALA A 109 8.01 12.73 0.97
C ALA A 109 7.38 14.10 1.32
N ASN A 110 8.18 15.15 1.14
CA ASN A 110 7.90 16.59 1.21
C ASN A 110 6.61 17.01 1.96
N LEU A 111 6.80 17.47 3.20
CA LEU A 111 5.95 18.49 3.80
C LEU A 111 6.20 19.81 3.06
N LEU A 112 5.51 20.02 1.95
CA LEU A 112 5.25 21.35 1.39
C LEU A 112 3.77 21.45 1.03
#